data_AF-A0AAV3UQ57-F1
#
_entry.id   AF-A0AAV3UQ57-F1
#
_cell.length_a   1.000
_cell.length_b   1.000
_cell.length_c   1.000
_cell.angle_alpha   90.00
_cell.angle_beta   90.00
_cell.angle_gamma   90.00
#
_symmetry.space_group_name_H-M   'P 1'
#
loop_
_entity.id
_entity.type
_entity.pdbx_description
1 polymer ?
#
loop_
_entity_poly.entity_id
_entity_poly.type
_entity_poly.pdbx_seq_one_letter_code
_entity_poly.pdbx_strand_id
1 'polypeptide(L)'
;MPDPEPDTVQLQFDKGSLVNRSSEDETTSDEYTAEPITPGDRTGFTVEVKDNAIEVNTTISEIITTHGRTLDFGSRAHAGAYASQLSAGDGSLRIQAAPANDPRDVDAYLLADHTPSITKPAATDGETWTFDVGANLYGALGEAILTSAPKPHALYYFVRQDLEVDDRELESGLALEIKSGRPISVDHPDGEKRWTPDCIVRAADGWDGCVLARYYCEIKTGNASFERSQGVVMEELTAQERVLKIRVRIEDLPEQYSLRINEVTPAE
;
A
#
# COMPACT_ATOMS: atom_id res chain seq x y z
N MET A 1 6.94 -30.98 -18.81
CA MET A 1 6.18 -29.81 -19.27
C MET A 1 7.12 -28.63 -19.22
N PRO A 2 7.21 -27.80 -20.26
CA PRO A 2 8.07 -26.61 -20.22
C PRO A 2 7.44 -25.56 -19.29
N ASP A 3 8.27 -24.95 -18.44
CA ASP A 3 7.90 -23.80 -17.63
C ASP A 3 7.45 -22.64 -18.54
N PRO A 4 6.34 -21.94 -18.23
CA PRO A 4 6.09 -20.65 -18.85
C PRO A 4 7.18 -19.67 -18.41
N GLU A 5 7.80 -19.00 -19.38
CA GLU A 5 8.85 -18.00 -19.16
C GLU A 5 8.40 -16.93 -18.15
N PRO A 6 9.31 -16.41 -17.32
CA PRO A 6 8.98 -15.40 -16.33
C PRO A 6 8.54 -14.10 -17.01
N ASP A 7 7.38 -13.57 -16.61
CA ASP A 7 6.98 -12.19 -16.86
C ASP A 7 7.95 -11.25 -16.14
N THR A 8 9.08 -10.98 -16.77
CA THR A 8 9.93 -9.84 -16.47
C THR A 8 9.21 -8.60 -16.96
N VAL A 9 8.49 -7.91 -16.07
CA VAL A 9 7.99 -6.56 -16.37
C VAL A 9 9.15 -5.58 -16.19
N GLN A 10 10.04 -5.56 -17.18
CA GLN A 10 11.03 -4.50 -17.33
C GLN A 10 10.39 -3.43 -18.21
N LEU A 11 10.16 -2.23 -17.66
CA LEU A 11 9.63 -1.09 -18.41
C LEU A 11 10.61 -0.76 -19.54
N GLN A 12 10.18 -0.89 -20.79
CA GLN A 12 11.01 -0.62 -21.97
C GLN A 12 10.77 0.83 -22.42
N PHE A 13 11.84 1.61 -22.39
CA PHE A 13 11.85 3.01 -22.84
C PHE A 13 12.62 3.11 -24.14
N ASP A 14 12.07 3.80 -25.15
CA ASP A 14 12.82 4.26 -26.33
C ASP A 14 12.78 5.78 -26.38
N LYS A 15 13.97 6.40 -26.42
CA LYS A 15 14.16 7.88 -26.46
C LYS A 15 13.35 8.66 -25.42
N GLY A 16 13.26 8.14 -24.20
CA GLY A 16 12.59 8.81 -23.08
C GLY A 16 11.06 8.69 -23.07
N SER A 17 10.47 7.91 -23.98
CA SER A 17 9.04 7.61 -24.02
C SER A 17 8.78 6.14 -23.71
N LEU A 18 7.73 5.87 -22.94
CA LEU A 18 7.27 4.52 -22.62
C LEU A 18 6.71 3.86 -23.89
N VAL A 19 7.21 2.69 -24.28
CA VAL A 19 6.65 1.94 -25.42
C VAL A 19 5.45 1.15 -24.93
N ASN A 20 4.25 1.59 -25.30
CA ASN A 20 3.01 0.88 -24.95
C ASN A 20 2.88 -0.39 -25.82
N ARG A 21 2.87 -1.57 -25.20
CA ARG A 21 2.44 -2.80 -25.90
C ARG A 21 0.92 -2.71 -26.07
N SER A 22 0.48 -2.53 -27.30
CA SER A 22 -0.92 -2.60 -27.70
C SER A 22 -1.46 -4.01 -27.41
N SER A 23 -2.25 -4.13 -26.35
CA SER A 23 -3.15 -5.26 -26.12
C SER A 23 -4.44 -4.99 -26.89
N GLU A 24 -4.52 -5.57 -28.09
CA GLU A 24 -5.80 -5.95 -28.68
C GLU A 24 -6.42 -7.01 -27.77
N ASP A 25 -7.49 -6.65 -27.06
CA ASP A 25 -8.59 -7.55 -26.69
C ASP A 25 -9.71 -6.68 -26.10
N GLU A 26 -10.48 -6.07 -27.00
CA GLU A 26 -11.81 -5.56 -26.70
C GLU A 26 -12.72 -6.74 -26.34
N THR A 27 -13.13 -6.83 -25.08
CA THR A 27 -14.42 -7.45 -24.73
C THR A 27 -15.23 -6.46 -23.91
N THR A 28 -16.24 -5.94 -24.58
CA THR A 28 -17.34 -5.11 -24.07
C THR A 28 -17.96 -5.72 -22.82
N SER A 29 -17.87 -5.00 -21.70
CA SER A 29 -18.63 -5.27 -20.47
C SER A 29 -19.71 -4.20 -20.33
N ASP A 30 -20.96 -4.64 -20.34
CA ASP A 30 -22.17 -3.84 -20.22
C ASP A 30 -22.11 -2.81 -19.07
N GLU A 31 -22.36 -1.54 -19.39
CA GLU A 31 -22.63 -0.47 -18.43
C GLU A 31 -23.90 -0.79 -17.64
N TYR A 32 -23.74 -1.41 -16.47
CA TYR A 32 -24.74 -1.36 -15.41
C TYR A 32 -24.72 0.05 -14.81
N THR A 33 -25.51 0.97 -15.38
CA THR A 33 -25.80 2.27 -14.74
C THR A 33 -26.70 2.03 -13.53
N ALA A 34 -26.10 1.73 -12.38
CA ALA A 34 -26.81 1.74 -11.12
C ALA A 34 -27.37 3.16 -10.88
N GLU A 35 -28.63 3.26 -10.44
CA GLU A 35 -29.22 4.56 -10.12
C GLU A 35 -28.36 5.33 -9.10
N PRO A 36 -28.15 6.65 -9.30
CA PRO A 36 -27.38 7.46 -8.37
C PRO A 36 -28.06 7.48 -7.01
N ILE A 37 -27.30 7.14 -5.97
CA ILE A 37 -27.80 7.11 -4.59
C ILE A 37 -27.77 8.55 -4.04
N THR A 38 -28.91 9.05 -3.56
CA THR A 38 -28.98 10.35 -2.88
C THR A 38 -29.06 10.16 -1.36
N PRO A 39 -28.21 10.83 -0.57
CA PRO A 39 -28.35 10.85 0.88
C PRO A 39 -29.73 11.36 1.31
N GLY A 40 -30.34 10.74 2.32
CA GLY A 40 -31.66 11.11 2.84
C GLY A 40 -32.85 10.40 2.18
N ASP A 41 -32.68 9.74 1.03
CA ASP A 41 -33.75 8.95 0.38
C ASP A 41 -34.20 7.75 1.23
N ARG A 42 -33.28 7.24 2.06
CA ARG A 42 -33.52 6.13 2.99
C ARG A 42 -32.83 6.48 4.31
N THR A 43 -33.47 6.19 5.44
CA THR A 43 -32.96 6.54 6.78
C THR A 43 -32.81 5.30 7.65
N GLY A 44 -32.02 5.41 8.74
CA GLY A 44 -31.75 4.31 9.69
C GLY A 44 -30.28 3.90 9.82
N PHE A 45 -29.37 4.57 9.11
CA PHE A 45 -27.93 4.43 9.23
C PHE A 45 -27.26 5.79 8.94
N THR A 46 -26.69 6.41 9.97
CA THR A 46 -26.20 7.79 9.93
C THR A 46 -24.69 7.83 9.81
N VAL A 47 -24.19 8.58 8.82
CA VAL A 47 -22.76 8.67 8.49
C VAL A 47 -22.28 10.11 8.57
N GLU A 48 -21.25 10.38 9.38
CA GLU A 48 -20.61 11.70 9.41
C GLU A 48 -19.44 11.75 8.42
N VAL A 49 -19.41 12.81 7.59
CA VAL A 49 -18.32 13.06 6.65
C VAL A 49 -17.18 13.80 7.34
N LYS A 50 -15.97 13.24 7.26
CA LYS A 50 -14.77 13.88 7.81
C LYS A 50 -14.06 14.77 6.81
N ASP A 51 -13.28 15.71 7.35
CA ASP A 51 -12.57 16.71 6.56
C ASP A 51 -11.64 16.09 5.51
N ASN A 52 -10.97 14.99 5.84
CA ASN A 52 -10.12 14.27 4.90
C ASN A 52 -10.89 13.67 3.71
N ALA A 53 -12.19 13.38 3.83
CA ALA A 53 -13.02 12.95 2.70
C ALA A 53 -13.37 14.14 1.78
N ILE A 54 -13.59 15.32 2.37
CA ILE A 54 -13.88 16.58 1.65
C ILE A 54 -12.66 17.01 0.82
N GLU A 55 -11.46 16.83 1.37
CA GLU A 55 -10.20 17.19 0.71
C GLU A 55 -9.91 16.35 -0.54
N VAL A 56 -10.35 15.09 -0.58
CA VAL A 56 -10.02 14.16 -1.68
C VAL A 56 -11.12 14.03 -2.73
N ASN A 57 -12.36 14.44 -2.44
CA ASN A 57 -13.48 14.31 -3.37
C ASN A 57 -14.27 15.62 -3.38
N THR A 58 -14.17 16.37 -4.49
CA THR A 58 -14.80 17.70 -4.58
C THR A 58 -16.33 17.65 -4.54
N THR A 59 -16.94 16.56 -5.02
CA THR A 59 -18.40 16.35 -5.05
C THR A 59 -18.98 16.35 -3.64
N ILE A 60 -18.24 15.83 -2.65
CA ILE A 60 -18.65 15.85 -1.24
C ILE A 60 -18.90 17.27 -0.72
N SER A 61 -18.11 18.26 -1.16
CA SER A 61 -18.27 19.66 -0.73
C SER A 61 -19.64 20.22 -1.13
N GLU A 62 -20.11 19.87 -2.32
CA GLU A 62 -21.43 20.27 -2.83
C GLU A 62 -22.56 19.56 -2.08
N ILE A 63 -22.36 18.27 -1.78
CA ILE A 63 -23.32 17.46 -1.02
C ILE A 63 -23.49 17.97 0.41
N ILE A 64 -22.40 18.30 1.10
CA ILE A 64 -22.43 18.82 2.48
C ILE A 64 -23.11 20.18 2.54
N THR A 65 -22.99 20.99 1.48
CA THR A 65 -23.69 22.27 1.40
C THR A 65 -25.21 22.07 1.37
N THR A 66 -25.68 20.96 0.80
CA THR A 66 -27.10 20.65 0.64
C THR A 66 -27.69 19.86 1.82
N HIS A 67 -26.96 18.85 2.32
CA HIS A 67 -27.45 17.89 3.31
C HIS A 67 -26.78 18.02 4.68
N GLY A 68 -25.77 18.88 4.81
CA GLY A 68 -24.93 18.96 6.00
C GLY A 68 -23.85 17.89 6.06
N ARG A 69 -23.07 17.87 7.14
CA ARG A 69 -21.96 16.92 7.35
C ARG A 69 -22.41 15.52 7.76
N THR A 70 -23.68 15.35 8.07
CA THR A 70 -24.27 14.09 8.51
C THR A 70 -25.24 13.62 7.45
N LEU A 71 -24.95 12.45 6.86
CA LEU A 71 -25.69 11.87 5.76
C LEU A 71 -26.45 10.64 6.24
N ASP A 72 -27.74 10.58 5.90
CA ASP A 72 -28.59 9.45 6.28
C ASP A 72 -28.75 8.45 5.14
N PHE A 73 -28.61 7.17 5.49
CA PHE A 73 -28.78 6.04 4.58
C PHE A 73 -29.71 5.00 5.22
N GLY A 74 -30.29 4.12 4.40
CA GLY A 74 -31.13 3.02 4.90
C GLY A 74 -30.36 1.88 5.54
N SER A 75 -29.06 1.75 5.26
CA SER A 75 -28.20 0.70 5.79
C SER A 75 -26.72 1.00 5.54
N ARG A 76 -25.84 0.26 6.22
CA ARG A 76 -24.39 0.27 5.95
C ARG A 76 -24.06 -0.07 4.49
N ALA A 77 -24.75 -1.05 3.91
CA ALA A 77 -24.51 -1.44 2.52
C ALA A 77 -24.88 -0.31 1.54
N HIS A 78 -25.94 0.44 1.84
CA HIS A 78 -26.36 1.60 1.06
C HIS A 78 -25.32 2.73 1.15
N ALA A 79 -24.81 3.02 2.34
CA ALA A 79 -23.72 3.98 2.54
C ALA A 79 -22.42 3.54 1.82
N GLY A 80 -22.13 2.23 1.83
CA GLY A 80 -20.98 1.66 1.11
C GLY A 80 -21.09 1.81 -0.40
N ALA A 81 -22.24 1.51 -0.98
CA ALA A 81 -22.49 1.70 -2.40
C ALA A 81 -22.39 3.18 -2.81
N TYR A 82 -22.87 4.09 -1.95
CA TYR A 82 -22.70 5.53 -2.15
C TYR A 82 -21.24 5.96 -2.14
N ALA A 83 -20.43 5.49 -1.19
CA ALA A 83 -18.99 5.75 -1.16
C ALA A 83 -18.28 5.21 -2.41
N SER A 84 -18.67 4.04 -2.92
CA SER A 84 -18.17 3.50 -4.20
C SER A 84 -18.55 4.38 -5.39
N GLN A 85 -19.78 4.89 -5.46
CA GLN A 85 -20.22 5.80 -6.54
C GLN A 85 -19.40 7.10 -6.53
N LEU A 86 -19.18 7.68 -5.34
CA LEU A 86 -18.35 8.88 -5.21
C LEU A 86 -16.88 8.61 -5.59
N SER A 87 -16.34 7.46 -5.16
CA SER A 87 -14.96 7.06 -5.46
C SER A 87 -14.71 6.81 -6.95
N ALA A 88 -15.74 6.50 -7.73
CA ALA A 88 -15.63 6.36 -9.18
C ALA A 88 -15.42 7.71 -9.89
N GLY A 89 -15.85 8.83 -9.27
CA GLY A 89 -15.72 10.17 -9.84
C GLY A 89 -14.41 10.86 -9.47
N ASP A 90 -14.06 10.88 -8.18
CA ASP A 90 -12.87 11.57 -7.67
C ASP A 90 -12.53 11.07 -6.26
N GLY A 91 -11.25 10.85 -5.93
CA GLY A 91 -10.80 10.46 -4.58
C GLY A 91 -11.36 9.13 -4.05
N SER A 92 -10.48 8.23 -3.58
CA SER A 92 -10.94 6.98 -2.97
C SER A 92 -11.51 7.23 -1.58
N LEU A 93 -12.73 6.75 -1.33
CA LEU A 93 -13.47 6.91 -0.08
C LEU A 93 -13.92 5.56 0.49
N ARG A 94 -14.05 5.51 1.81
CA ARG A 94 -14.58 4.34 2.53
C ARG A 94 -15.50 4.69 3.69
N ILE A 95 -16.33 3.73 4.06
CA ILE A 95 -17.17 3.76 5.26
C ILE A 95 -16.49 3.00 6.40
N GLN A 96 -16.20 3.69 7.50
CA GLN A 96 -15.65 3.11 8.72
C GLN A 96 -16.69 3.15 9.83
N ALA A 97 -16.93 2.02 10.52
CA ALA A 97 -17.85 2.00 11.67
C ALA A 97 -17.37 2.96 12.77
N ALA A 98 -18.32 3.62 13.42
CA ALA A 98 -18.06 4.37 14.63
C ALA A 98 -17.62 3.41 15.76
N PRO A 99 -16.69 3.82 16.63
CA PRO A 99 -16.37 3.07 17.84
C PRO A 99 -17.61 2.84 18.71
N ALA A 100 -17.70 1.71 19.40
CA ALA A 100 -18.85 1.36 20.25
C ALA A 100 -19.10 2.34 21.42
N ASN A 101 -18.11 3.16 21.75
CA ASN A 101 -18.13 4.18 22.80
C ASN A 101 -18.03 5.60 22.25
N ASP A 102 -18.34 5.80 20.96
CA ASP A 102 -18.33 7.14 20.38
C ASP A 102 -19.42 8.01 21.05
N PRO A 103 -19.07 9.21 21.55
CA PRO A 103 -20.06 10.09 22.18
C PRO A 103 -21.02 10.74 21.18
N ARG A 104 -20.77 10.60 19.86
CA ARG A 104 -21.63 11.11 18.79
C ARG A 104 -22.69 10.09 18.40
N ASP A 105 -23.88 10.57 18.08
CA ASP A 105 -24.99 9.77 17.60
C ASP A 105 -24.86 9.47 16.10
N VAL A 106 -23.85 8.66 15.74
CA VAL A 106 -23.52 8.29 14.35
C VAL A 106 -23.09 6.83 14.28
N ASP A 107 -23.47 6.15 13.21
CA ASP A 107 -23.16 4.73 13.02
C ASP A 107 -21.79 4.52 12.35
N ALA A 108 -21.36 5.49 11.53
CA ALA A 108 -20.11 5.40 10.77
C ALA A 108 -19.56 6.76 10.32
N TYR A 109 -18.35 6.70 9.76
CA TYR A 109 -17.61 7.80 9.18
C TYR A 109 -17.33 7.55 7.71
N LEU A 110 -17.53 8.57 6.89
CA LEU A 110 -17.02 8.63 5.52
C LEU A 110 -15.63 9.28 5.55
N LEU A 111 -14.62 8.54 5.10
CA LEU A 111 -13.20 8.91 5.16
C LEU A 111 -12.57 8.71 3.79
N ALA A 112 -11.46 9.41 3.51
CA ALA A 112 -10.54 9.00 2.46
C ALA A 112 -10.00 7.59 2.76
N ASP A 113 -9.95 6.71 1.75
CA ASP A 113 -9.43 5.35 1.90
C ASP A 113 -7.91 5.36 2.13
N HIS A 114 -7.23 6.35 1.56
CA HIS A 114 -5.81 6.63 1.76
C HIS A 114 -5.56 8.15 1.88
N THR A 115 -4.70 8.56 2.82
CA THR A 115 -4.14 9.93 2.90
C THR A 115 -3.58 10.30 1.51
N PRO A 116 -3.84 11.49 0.97
CA PRO A 116 -3.69 11.76 -0.46
C PRO A 116 -2.32 11.35 -0.97
N SER A 117 -2.31 10.55 -2.04
CA SER A 117 -1.15 10.45 -2.93
C SER A 117 -0.81 11.88 -3.33
N ILE A 118 0.30 12.40 -2.83
CA ILE A 118 0.77 13.75 -3.15
C ILE A 118 1.03 13.78 -4.66
N THR A 119 0.10 14.37 -5.41
CA THR A 119 0.16 14.43 -6.89
C THR A 119 0.58 15.80 -7.41
N LYS A 120 0.59 16.82 -6.55
CA LYS A 120 0.95 18.21 -6.88
C LYS A 120 1.88 18.78 -5.80
N PRO A 121 2.76 19.73 -6.16
CA PRO A 121 3.59 20.42 -5.18
C PRO A 121 2.73 21.29 -4.26
N ALA A 122 3.09 21.31 -2.97
CA ALA A 122 2.53 22.21 -1.97
C ALA A 122 2.94 23.67 -2.23
N ALA A 123 4.14 23.89 -2.80
CA ALA A 123 4.60 25.20 -3.21
C ALA A 123 5.55 25.12 -4.41
N THR A 124 5.54 26.17 -5.23
CA THR A 124 6.48 26.37 -6.34
C THR A 124 7.19 27.72 -6.19
N ASP A 125 8.53 27.70 -6.25
CA ASP A 125 9.37 28.90 -6.22
C ASP A 125 10.44 28.82 -7.32
N GLY A 126 10.17 29.50 -8.45
CA GLY A 126 10.98 29.40 -9.66
C GLY A 126 11.07 27.96 -10.17
N GLU A 127 12.28 27.42 -10.21
CA GLU A 127 12.61 26.04 -10.60
C GLU A 127 12.63 25.06 -9.42
N THR A 128 12.07 25.46 -8.28
CA THR A 128 11.99 24.63 -7.06
C THR A 128 10.56 24.20 -6.82
N TRP A 129 10.35 22.89 -6.68
CA TRP A 129 9.06 22.31 -6.30
C TRP A 129 9.15 21.70 -4.91
N THR A 130 8.22 22.08 -4.04
CA THR A 130 8.12 21.56 -2.67
C THR A 130 6.90 20.66 -2.56
N PHE A 131 7.08 19.49 -1.96
CA PHE A 131 6.03 18.50 -1.76
C PHE A 131 5.92 18.17 -0.27
N ASP A 132 4.69 17.98 0.20
CA ASP A 132 4.44 17.40 1.52
C ASP A 132 4.93 15.95 1.57
N VAL A 133 5.18 15.45 2.77
CA VAL A 133 5.52 14.05 3.00
C VAL A 133 4.38 13.36 3.74
N GLY A 134 3.67 12.50 3.01
CA GLY A 134 2.57 11.71 3.52
C GLY A 134 3.02 10.35 4.08
N ALA A 135 2.11 9.70 4.80
CA ALA A 135 2.36 8.39 5.41
C ALA A 135 2.82 7.30 4.42
N ASN A 136 2.38 7.36 3.16
CA ASN A 136 2.79 6.42 2.11
C ASN A 136 4.28 6.55 1.77
N LEU A 137 4.81 7.78 1.73
CA LEU A 137 6.23 8.01 1.47
C LEU A 137 7.09 7.58 2.66
N TYR A 138 6.58 7.70 3.90
CA TYR A 138 7.22 7.11 5.08
C TYR A 138 7.24 5.57 5.03
N GLY A 139 6.14 4.94 4.61
CA GLY A 139 6.09 3.50 4.37
C GLY A 139 7.17 3.07 3.38
N ALA A 140 7.15 3.66 2.18
CA ALA A 140 8.10 3.37 1.11
C ALA A 140 9.56 3.61 1.52
N LEU A 141 9.85 4.67 2.29
CA LEU A 141 11.19 4.92 2.79
C LEU A 141 11.67 3.83 3.76
N GLY A 142 10.82 3.39 4.69
CA GLY A 142 11.20 2.32 5.61
C GLY A 142 11.42 0.98 4.91
N GLU A 143 10.62 0.65 3.90
CA GLU A 143 10.88 -0.49 3.02
C GLU A 143 12.22 -0.34 2.29
N ALA A 144 12.46 0.82 1.65
CA ALA A 144 13.68 1.08 0.89
C ALA A 144 14.95 0.98 1.75
N ILE A 145 14.92 1.47 2.99
CA ILE A 145 16.04 1.34 3.94
C ILE A 145 16.44 -0.13 4.15
N LEU A 146 15.47 -1.04 4.16
CA LEU A 146 15.70 -2.47 4.38
C LEU A 146 16.04 -3.24 3.11
N THR A 147 15.47 -2.86 1.97
CA THR A 147 15.50 -3.68 0.74
C THR A 147 16.38 -3.12 -0.36
N SER A 148 16.63 -1.81 -0.39
CA SER A 148 17.30 -1.13 -1.51
C SER A 148 18.79 -0.88 -1.28
N ALA A 149 19.31 -1.13 -0.07
CA ALA A 149 20.73 -1.03 0.21
C ALA A 149 21.51 -2.17 -0.50
N PRO A 150 22.69 -1.90 -1.10
CA PRO A 150 23.53 -2.95 -1.71
C PRO A 150 23.88 -4.09 -0.74
N LYS A 151 23.90 -3.77 0.56
CA LYS A 151 23.96 -4.76 1.64
C LYS A 151 22.86 -4.45 2.67
N PRO A 152 21.85 -5.32 2.83
CA PRO A 152 20.75 -5.09 3.77
C PRO A 152 21.19 -5.42 5.20
N HIS A 153 21.98 -4.54 5.82
CA HIS A 153 22.68 -4.80 7.08
C HIS A 153 21.77 -5.26 8.22
N ALA A 154 20.61 -4.63 8.41
CA ALA A 154 19.69 -5.00 9.49
C ALA A 154 19.19 -6.45 9.33
N LEU A 155 18.75 -6.82 8.13
CA LEU A 155 18.31 -8.18 7.81
C LEU A 155 19.46 -9.17 7.90
N TYR A 156 20.65 -8.80 7.42
CA TYR A 156 21.87 -9.62 7.52
C TYR A 156 22.20 -9.96 8.96
N TYR A 157 22.25 -8.96 9.85
CA TYR A 157 22.54 -9.18 11.26
C TYR A 157 21.47 -10.01 11.95
N PHE A 158 20.18 -9.75 11.66
CA PHE A 158 19.08 -10.53 12.22
C PHE A 158 19.17 -12.01 11.80
N VAL A 159 19.30 -12.30 10.50
CA VAL A 159 19.37 -13.67 9.99
C VAL A 159 20.57 -14.41 10.56
N ARG A 160 21.73 -13.73 10.66
CA ARG A 160 22.93 -14.34 11.24
C ARG A 160 22.72 -14.77 12.70
N GLN A 161 22.02 -13.95 13.48
CA GLN A 161 21.69 -14.26 14.88
C GLN A 161 20.64 -15.36 14.99
N ASP A 162 19.57 -15.28 14.19
CA ASP A 162 18.44 -16.21 14.21
C ASP A 162 18.83 -17.63 13.78
N LEU A 163 19.79 -17.76 12.86
CA LEU A 163 20.32 -19.04 12.40
C LEU A 163 21.58 -19.48 13.15
N GLU A 164 22.03 -18.71 14.16
CA GLU A 164 23.25 -18.96 14.94
C GLU A 164 24.50 -19.26 14.06
N VAL A 165 24.60 -18.58 12.91
CA VAL A 165 25.64 -18.85 11.91
C VAL A 165 27.02 -18.44 12.44
N ASP A 166 27.96 -19.41 12.46
CA ASP A 166 29.39 -19.12 12.50
C ASP A 166 29.92 -18.98 11.07
N ASP A 167 30.53 -17.83 10.76
CA ASP A 167 31.11 -17.54 9.45
C ASP A 167 32.21 -18.56 9.05
N ARG A 168 32.74 -19.34 10.00
CA ARG A 168 33.73 -20.40 9.75
C ARG A 168 33.12 -21.72 9.30
N GLU A 169 31.83 -21.93 9.55
CA GLU A 169 31.10 -23.15 9.16
C GLU A 169 30.52 -23.05 7.75
N LEU A 170 30.40 -21.83 7.23
CA LEU A 170 29.95 -21.57 5.87
C LEU A 170 31.12 -21.65 4.88
N GLU A 171 30.90 -22.34 3.76
CA GLU A 171 31.90 -22.51 2.71
C GLU A 171 32.16 -21.19 1.96
N SER A 172 31.10 -20.43 1.71
CA SER A 172 31.12 -19.18 0.92
C SER A 172 30.67 -17.95 1.72
N GLY A 173 30.13 -18.16 2.92
CA GLY A 173 29.65 -17.11 3.81
C GLY A 173 28.19 -16.74 3.54
N LEU A 174 27.54 -16.13 4.53
CA LEU A 174 26.11 -15.85 4.46
C LEU A 174 25.80 -14.85 3.34
N ALA A 175 24.95 -15.24 2.40
CA ALA A 175 24.41 -14.40 1.35
C ALA A 175 22.89 -14.22 1.55
N LEU A 176 22.42 -12.98 1.36
CA LEU A 176 20.99 -12.66 1.38
C LEU A 176 20.53 -12.18 0.02
N GLU A 177 19.53 -12.84 -0.53
CA GLU A 177 18.80 -12.39 -1.71
C GLU A 177 17.42 -11.89 -1.26
N ILE A 178 17.11 -10.62 -1.59
CA ILE A 178 15.82 -10.00 -1.28
C ILE A 178 15.01 -9.89 -2.56
N LYS A 179 13.77 -10.39 -2.52
CA LYS A 179 12.80 -10.29 -3.62
C LYS A 179 11.53 -9.62 -3.12
N SER A 180 10.83 -8.90 -3.99
CA SER A 180 9.46 -8.46 -3.71
C SER A 180 8.59 -9.67 -3.42
N GLY A 181 7.66 -9.54 -2.47
CA GLY A 181 6.74 -10.62 -2.19
C GLY A 181 5.79 -10.87 -3.36
N ARG A 182 5.22 -12.08 -3.37
CA ARG A 182 4.17 -12.48 -4.30
C ARG A 182 2.93 -12.84 -3.51
N PRO A 183 1.72 -12.71 -4.07
CA PRO A 183 0.50 -13.08 -3.38
C PRO A 183 0.55 -14.54 -2.92
N ILE A 184 0.24 -14.76 -1.65
CA ILE A 184 0.10 -16.07 -1.02
C ILE A 184 -1.35 -16.20 -0.60
N SER A 185 -1.97 -17.29 -1.05
CA SER A 185 -3.33 -17.66 -0.66
C SER A 185 -3.29 -18.86 0.26
N VAL A 186 -4.17 -18.83 1.26
CA VAL A 186 -4.38 -19.93 2.20
C VAL A 186 -5.88 -20.19 2.36
N ASP A 187 -6.21 -21.47 2.45
CA ASP A 187 -7.58 -21.92 2.65
C ASP A 187 -7.98 -21.77 4.12
N HIS A 188 -8.83 -20.79 4.42
CA HIS A 188 -9.36 -20.55 5.77
C HIS A 188 -10.86 -20.94 5.84
N PRO A 189 -11.38 -21.37 7.01
CA PRO A 189 -12.81 -21.70 7.17
C PRO A 189 -13.79 -20.60 6.73
N ASP A 190 -13.38 -19.34 6.80
CA ASP A 190 -14.16 -18.16 6.37
C ASP A 190 -13.89 -17.73 4.91
N GLY A 191 -13.44 -18.67 4.08
CA GLY A 191 -13.04 -18.45 2.69
C GLY A 191 -11.56 -18.12 2.51
N GLU A 192 -11.09 -18.23 1.26
CA GLU A 192 -9.69 -17.98 0.87
C GLU A 192 -9.21 -16.62 1.41
N LYS A 193 -8.08 -16.64 2.11
CA LYS A 193 -7.39 -15.43 2.58
C LYS A 193 -6.13 -15.25 1.78
N ARG A 194 -5.84 -14.00 1.42
CA ARG A 194 -4.67 -13.63 0.63
C ARG A 194 -3.83 -12.60 1.37
N TRP A 195 -2.52 -12.79 1.33
CA TRP A 195 -1.54 -11.83 1.80
C TRP A 195 -0.40 -11.74 0.79
N THR A 196 0.06 -10.52 0.52
CA THR A 196 1.27 -10.29 -0.27
C THR A 196 2.31 -9.72 0.69
N PRO A 197 3.38 -10.47 1.01
CA PRO A 197 4.49 -9.93 1.80
C PRO A 197 5.13 -8.74 1.10
N ASP A 198 5.71 -7.81 1.85
CA ASP A 198 6.47 -6.69 1.27
C ASP A 198 7.76 -7.22 0.60
N CYS A 199 8.44 -8.15 1.26
CA CYS A 199 9.58 -8.85 0.68
C CYS A 199 9.77 -10.28 1.18
N ILE A 200 10.51 -11.07 0.42
CA ILE A 200 10.99 -12.41 0.78
C ILE A 200 12.51 -12.38 0.82
N VAL A 201 13.09 -12.77 1.95
CA VAL A 201 14.54 -12.89 2.14
C VAL A 201 14.93 -14.36 2.05
N ARG A 202 15.78 -14.69 1.08
CA ARG A 202 16.42 -16.00 0.96
C ARG A 202 17.82 -15.91 1.55
N ALA A 203 18.08 -16.70 2.60
CA ALA A 203 19.39 -16.84 3.21
C ALA A 203 20.07 -18.11 2.68
N ALA A 204 21.31 -18.00 2.21
CA ALA A 204 22.08 -19.11 1.65
C ALA A 204 23.57 -19.03 2.04
N ASP A 205 24.26 -20.17 1.96
CA ASP A 205 25.73 -20.21 2.03
C ASP A 205 26.32 -19.86 0.65
N GLY A 206 26.64 -18.59 0.42
CA GLY A 206 26.98 -18.06 -0.90
C GLY A 206 25.75 -17.86 -1.80
N TRP A 207 25.95 -17.19 -2.93
CA TRP A 207 24.86 -16.83 -3.85
C TRP A 207 24.21 -18.06 -4.51
N ASP A 208 25.03 -19.05 -4.86
CA ASP A 208 24.62 -20.28 -5.54
C ASP A 208 24.54 -21.51 -4.61
N GLY A 209 24.78 -21.34 -3.30
CA GLY A 209 24.80 -22.45 -2.37
C GLY A 209 23.44 -22.81 -1.79
N CYS A 210 23.49 -23.71 -0.80
CA CYS A 210 22.31 -24.27 -0.17
C CYS A 210 21.49 -23.20 0.55
N VAL A 211 20.16 -23.28 0.44
CA VAL A 211 19.24 -22.41 1.17
C VAL A 211 19.23 -22.81 2.63
N LEU A 212 19.60 -21.87 3.50
CA LEU A 212 19.56 -22.05 4.94
C LEU A 212 18.15 -21.75 5.48
N ALA A 213 17.53 -20.68 4.99
CA ALA A 213 16.18 -20.28 5.39
C ALA A 213 15.52 -19.33 4.38
N ARG A 214 14.19 -19.22 4.48
CA ARG A 214 13.39 -18.19 3.82
C ARG A 214 12.59 -17.41 4.86
N TYR A 215 12.49 -16.10 4.68
CA TYR A 215 11.73 -15.20 5.55
C TYR A 215 10.73 -14.40 4.72
N TYR A 216 9.47 -14.44 5.13
CA TYR A 216 8.38 -13.66 4.54
C TYR A 216 8.14 -12.44 5.42
N CYS A 217 8.33 -11.24 4.89
CA CYS A 217 8.41 -10.03 5.68
C CYS A 217 7.24 -9.09 5.42
N GLU A 218 6.68 -8.56 6.50
CA GLU A 218 5.79 -7.39 6.50
C GLU A 218 6.50 -6.25 7.23
N ILE A 219 6.69 -5.13 6.56
CA ILE A 219 7.43 -3.95 7.00
C ILE A 219 6.43 -2.83 7.30
N LYS A 220 6.59 -2.19 8.45
CA LYS A 220 5.81 -0.99 8.82
C LYS A 220 6.73 0.10 9.33
N THR A 221 6.53 1.31 8.82
CA THR A 221 7.29 2.48 9.26
C THR A 221 6.51 3.30 10.28
N GLY A 222 7.20 3.74 11.33
CA GLY A 222 6.63 4.60 12.38
C GLY A 222 5.49 3.93 13.14
N ASN A 223 4.38 4.66 13.32
CA ASN A 223 3.20 4.22 14.07
C ASN A 223 2.20 3.43 13.21
N ALA A 224 2.56 3.08 11.98
CA ALA A 224 1.72 2.25 11.13
C ALA A 224 1.38 0.92 11.84
N SER A 225 0.09 0.59 11.82
CA SER A 225 -0.44 -0.64 12.39
C SER A 225 -0.41 -1.75 11.35
N PHE A 226 -0.21 -2.98 11.81
CA PHE A 226 -0.41 -4.16 10.98
C PHE A 226 -1.92 -4.42 10.84
N GLU A 227 -2.39 -4.67 9.63
CA GLU A 227 -3.82 -4.93 9.41
C GLU A 227 -4.21 -6.29 10.01
N ARG A 228 -5.38 -6.36 10.66
CA ARG A 228 -5.86 -7.61 11.27
C ARG A 228 -6.16 -8.70 10.22
N SER A 229 -6.55 -8.31 9.02
CA SER A 229 -6.82 -9.18 7.87
C SER A 229 -5.57 -9.94 7.39
N GLN A 230 -4.40 -9.31 7.45
CA GLN A 230 -3.12 -9.95 7.10
C GLN A 230 -2.69 -10.98 8.15
N GLY A 231 -3.08 -10.77 9.41
CA GLY A 231 -2.66 -11.60 10.55
C GLY A 231 -2.98 -13.09 10.40
N VAL A 232 -4.14 -13.43 9.85
CA VAL A 232 -4.59 -14.82 9.69
C VAL A 232 -3.69 -15.60 8.74
N VAL A 233 -3.37 -15.03 7.56
CA VAL A 233 -2.49 -15.69 6.57
C VAL A 233 -1.07 -15.83 7.10
N MET A 234 -0.58 -14.79 7.79
CA MET A 234 0.74 -14.82 8.41
C MET A 234 0.84 -15.90 9.50
N GLU A 235 -0.19 -16.05 10.34
CA GLU A 235 -0.25 -17.08 11.38
C GLU A 235 -0.21 -18.48 10.79
N GLU A 236 -1.00 -18.75 9.74
CA GLU A 236 -0.98 -20.04 9.07
C GLU A 236 0.37 -20.35 8.41
N LEU A 237 1.02 -19.35 7.80
CA LEU A 237 2.35 -19.50 7.21
C LEU A 237 3.43 -19.79 8.25
N THR A 238 3.30 -19.31 9.49
CA THR A 238 4.32 -19.56 10.53
C THR A 238 4.51 -21.04 10.86
N ALA A 239 3.56 -21.90 10.53
CA ALA A 239 3.68 -23.34 10.71
C ALA A 239 4.69 -23.99 9.75
N GLN A 240 4.98 -23.36 8.61
CA GLN A 240 5.79 -23.92 7.53
C GLN A 240 7.02 -23.07 7.20
N GLU A 241 6.92 -21.76 7.40
CA GLU A 241 7.90 -20.78 6.96
C GLU A 241 8.17 -19.74 8.07
N ARG A 242 9.29 -19.03 7.98
CA ARG A 242 9.59 -17.94 8.92
C ARG A 242 8.88 -16.67 8.45
N VAL A 243 8.04 -16.08 9.29
CA VAL A 243 7.32 -14.84 9.00
C VAL A 243 7.82 -13.73 9.92
N LEU A 244 8.25 -12.60 9.37
CA LEU A 244 8.78 -11.45 10.09
C LEU A 244 7.80 -10.27 10.04
N LYS A 245 7.51 -9.69 11.20
CA LYS A 245 6.89 -8.36 11.34
C LYS A 245 7.98 -7.37 11.71
N ILE A 246 8.35 -6.52 10.78
CA ILE A 246 9.47 -5.59 10.92
C ILE A 246 8.90 -4.18 11.14
N ARG A 247 9.33 -3.51 12.21
CA ARG A 247 8.98 -2.11 12.45
C ARG A 247 10.20 -1.23 12.31
N VAL A 248 10.17 -0.34 11.32
CA VAL A 248 11.21 0.67 11.09
C VAL A 248 10.80 1.94 11.83
N ARG A 249 11.62 2.37 12.80
CA ARG A 249 11.43 3.64 13.52
C ARG A 249 12.32 4.69 12.89
N ILE A 250 11.73 5.81 12.50
CA ILE A 250 12.45 6.98 11.98
C ILE A 250 11.94 8.18 12.78
N GLU A 251 12.82 8.79 13.57
CA GLU A 251 12.42 9.76 14.60
C GLU A 251 12.37 11.22 14.09
N ASP A 252 13.03 11.53 12.97
CA ASP A 252 13.13 12.89 12.43
C ASP A 252 12.89 12.92 10.91
N LEU A 253 11.67 12.62 10.50
CA LEU A 253 11.30 12.73 9.09
C LEU A 253 10.87 14.15 8.72
N PRO A 254 11.29 14.67 7.56
CA PRO A 254 10.87 15.98 7.13
C PRO A 254 9.39 15.98 6.74
N GLU A 255 8.65 17.01 7.15
CA GLU A 255 7.24 17.20 6.74
C GLU A 255 7.11 17.59 5.26
N GLN A 256 8.17 18.16 4.68
CA GLN A 256 8.25 18.59 3.29
C GLN A 256 9.64 18.35 2.72
N TYR A 257 9.72 18.14 1.41
CA TYR A 257 10.99 18.18 0.69
C TYR A 257 10.89 19.06 -0.55
N SER A 258 12.00 19.70 -0.91
CA SER A 258 12.11 20.53 -2.11
C SER A 258 13.15 19.94 -3.05
N LEU A 259 12.88 19.98 -4.35
CA LEU A 259 13.82 19.53 -5.37
C LEU A 259 13.93 20.53 -6.53
N ARG A 260 15.06 20.47 -7.23
CA ARG A 260 15.35 21.21 -8.47
C ARG A 260 15.80 20.23 -9.52
N ILE A 261 15.33 20.40 -10.75
CA ILE A 261 15.69 19.55 -11.89
C ILE A 261 16.28 20.45 -12.96
N ASN A 262 17.53 20.19 -13.33
CA ASN A 262 18.24 20.93 -14.37
C ASN A 262 18.49 20.00 -15.55
N GLU A 263 18.10 20.43 -16.76
CA GLU A 263 18.48 19.76 -17.99
C GLU A 263 19.95 20.09 -18.32
N VAL A 264 20.76 19.06 -18.58
CA VAL A 264 22.15 19.22 -19.01
C VAL A 264 22.19 19.04 -20.52
N THR A 265 22.58 20.10 -21.23
CA THR A 265 22.87 20.03 -22.67
C THR A 265 24.37 19.76 -22.89
N PRO A 266 24.75 19.05 -23.97
CA PRO A 266 26.16 18.86 -24.30
C PRO A 266 26.86 20.21 -24.47
N ALA A 267 28.04 20.37 -23.88
CA ALA A 267 28.87 21.56 -24.10
C ALA A 267 29.28 21.62 -25.59
N GLU A 268 29.15 22.81 -26.20
CA GLU A 268 29.68 23.09 -27.55
C GLU A 268 31.21 22.91 -27.63
#